data_AF-A0A6G1GRW1-F1
#
_entry.id   AF-A0A6G1GRW1-F1
#
_cell.length_a   1.000
_cell.length_b   1.000
_cell.length_c   1.000
_cell.angle_alpha   90.00
_cell.angle_beta   90.00
_cell.angle_gamma   90.00
#
_symmetry.space_group_name_H-M   'P 1'
#
loop_
_entity.id
_entity.type
_entity.pdbx_description
1 polymer ?
#
loop_
_entity_poly.entity_id
_entity_poly.type
_entity_poly.pdbx_seq_one_letter_code
_entity_poly.pdbx_strand_id
1 'polypeptide(L)'
;MDVQAISPEMIQDIVDSDARAVPADQIQATFGSNSIDLISAPLNSRILAFSDEWFAAASNLTTPTPPIRRPGVFTHAGAWYDGWETRRHNAPAFDWVVLRLGVASGRVRGVEIDTA
;
A
#
# COMPACT_ATOMS: atom_id res chain seq x y z
N MET A 1 -25.44 2.72 -5.92
CA MET A 1 -24.29 1.82 -6.06
C MET A 1 -24.17 1.11 -4.73
N ASP A 2 -24.64 -0.13 -4.66
CA ASP A 2 -24.47 -0.95 -3.46
C ASP A 2 -23.00 -1.31 -3.34
N VAL A 3 -22.35 -0.79 -2.30
CA VAL A 3 -21.01 -1.23 -1.92
C VAL A 3 -21.20 -2.57 -1.24
N GLN A 4 -20.80 -3.66 -1.90
CA GLN A 4 -20.79 -4.98 -1.25
C GLN A 4 -19.88 -4.90 -0.03
N ALA A 5 -20.49 -5.00 1.16
CA ALA A 5 -19.75 -5.13 2.39
C ALA A 5 -19.06 -6.49 2.39
N ILE A 6 -17.73 -6.50 2.43
CA ILE A 6 -16.95 -7.74 2.56
C ILE A 6 -17.13 -8.24 3.99
N SER A 7 -17.71 -9.43 4.15
CA SER A 7 -17.86 -10.04 5.47
C SER A 7 -16.51 -10.58 5.98
N PRO A 8 -16.29 -10.65 7.30
CA PRO A 8 -15.09 -11.27 7.86
C PRO A 8 -14.86 -12.72 7.41
N GLU A 9 -15.94 -13.45 7.14
CA GLU A 9 -15.92 -14.84 6.64
C GLU A 9 -15.39 -14.92 5.21
N MET A 10 -15.79 -13.98 4.33
CA MET A 10 -15.23 -13.85 2.98
C MET A 10 -13.73 -13.56 2.99
N ILE A 11 -13.22 -12.87 4.02
CA ILE A 11 -11.78 -12.61 4.16
C ILE A 11 -11.06 -13.91 4.49
N GLN A 12 -11.63 -14.77 5.34
CA GLN A 12 -11.00 -16.05 5.70
C GLN A 12 -10.84 -16.99 4.50
N ASP A 13 -11.86 -17.10 3.65
CA ASP A 13 -11.79 -17.93 2.43
C ASP A 13 -10.77 -17.41 1.40
N ILE A 14 -10.48 -16.11 1.39
CA ILE A 14 -9.41 -15.52 0.56
C ILE A 14 -8.02 -15.84 1.14
N VAL A 15 -7.89 -15.92 2.46
CA VAL A 15 -6.63 -16.22 3.14
C VAL A 15 -6.21 -17.68 2.91
N ASP A 16 -7.16 -18.59 2.67
CA ASP A 16 -6.90 -19.98 2.25
C ASP A 16 -6.54 -20.14 0.76
N SER A 17 -6.44 -19.03 0.01
CA SER A 17 -5.87 -19.06 -1.33
C SER A 17 -4.34 -19.18 -1.27
N ASP A 18 -3.79 -19.95 -2.22
CA ASP A 18 -2.37 -20.33 -2.35
C ASP A 18 -1.49 -19.10 -2.71
N ALA A 19 -1.41 -18.11 -1.82
CA ALA A 19 -0.66 -16.89 -2.00
C ALA A 19 0.83 -17.22 -2.09
N ARG A 20 1.38 -17.10 -3.30
CA ARG A 20 2.79 -17.37 -3.56
C ARG A 20 3.63 -16.12 -3.28
N ALA A 21 4.58 -16.23 -2.36
CA ALA A 21 5.62 -15.22 -2.20
C ALA A 21 6.50 -15.14 -3.46
N VAL A 22 6.72 -13.92 -3.95
CA VAL A 22 7.59 -13.63 -5.10
C VAL A 22 8.78 -12.83 -4.57
N PRO A 23 10.02 -13.29 -4.77
CA PRO A 23 11.21 -12.51 -4.43
C PRO A 23 11.25 -11.16 -5.16
N ALA A 24 11.78 -10.12 -4.51
CA ALA A 24 11.78 -8.76 -5.05
C ALA A 24 12.46 -8.67 -6.44
N ASP A 25 13.55 -9.41 -6.64
CA ASP A 25 14.28 -9.50 -7.91
C ASP A 25 13.50 -10.22 -9.03
N GLN A 26 12.41 -10.92 -8.69
CA GLN A 26 11.55 -11.65 -9.63
C GLN A 26 10.22 -10.96 -9.91
N ILE A 27 9.92 -9.84 -9.24
CA ILE A 27 8.65 -9.10 -9.43
C ILE A 27 8.48 -8.69 -10.89
N GLN A 28 9.51 -8.08 -11.50
CA GLN A 28 9.45 -7.62 -12.88
C GLN A 28 9.25 -8.77 -13.88
N ALA A 29 9.93 -9.90 -13.67
CA ALA A 29 9.76 -11.09 -14.51
C ALA A 29 8.35 -11.69 -14.37
N THR A 30 7.75 -11.61 -13.18
CA THR A 30 6.44 -12.18 -12.86
C THR A 30 5.29 -11.33 -13.42
N PHE A 31 5.34 -10.01 -13.27
CA PHE A 31 4.21 -9.12 -13.54
C PHE A 31 4.42 -8.17 -14.72
N GLY A 32 5.67 -7.86 -15.09
CA GLY A 32 6.00 -6.73 -15.98
C GLY A 32 5.52 -6.86 -17.44
N SER A 33 5.08 -8.04 -17.88
CA SER A 33 4.62 -8.26 -19.26
C SER A 33 3.12 -8.06 -19.47
N ASN A 34 2.30 -8.12 -18.40
CA ASN A 34 0.84 -8.15 -18.53
C ASN A 34 0.08 -7.44 -17.39
N SER A 35 0.79 -6.77 -16.49
CA SER A 35 0.23 -6.09 -15.34
C SER A 35 0.82 -4.69 -15.23
N ILE A 36 0.08 -3.80 -14.59
CA ILE A 36 0.51 -2.44 -14.25
C ILE A 36 0.30 -2.24 -12.75
N ASP A 37 1.03 -1.30 -12.16
CA ASP A 37 0.77 -0.85 -10.79
C ASP A 37 -0.54 -0.05 -10.76
N LEU A 38 -1.59 -0.66 -10.19
CA LEU A 38 -2.94 -0.09 -10.13
C LEU A 38 -3.06 1.07 -9.13
N ILE A 39 -2.12 1.18 -8.17
CA ILE A 39 -2.12 2.22 -7.14
C ILE A 39 -1.10 3.32 -7.43
N SER A 40 -0.43 3.29 -8.58
CA SER A 40 0.53 4.31 -8.98
C SER A 40 -0.10 5.70 -9.10
N ALA A 41 0.49 6.71 -8.46
CA ALA A 41 0.00 8.10 -8.51
C ALA A 41 -0.17 8.67 -9.93
N PRO A 42 0.70 8.38 -10.93
CA PRO A 42 0.50 8.81 -12.32
C PRO A 42 -0.79 8.29 -12.97
N LEU A 43 -1.36 7.20 -12.48
CA LEU A 43 -2.68 6.70 -12.93
C LEU A 43 -3.84 7.42 -12.24
N ASN A 44 -3.59 8.46 -11.45
CA ASN A 44 -4.58 9.15 -10.61
C ASN A 44 -5.23 8.23 -9.55
N SER A 45 -4.46 7.27 -9.02
CA SER A 45 -4.84 6.59 -7.78
C SER A 45 -4.97 7.61 -6.65
N ARG A 46 -5.75 7.29 -5.61
CA ARG A 46 -5.98 8.21 -4.49
C ARG A 46 -6.05 7.48 -3.16
N ILE A 47 -5.47 8.08 -2.14
CA ILE A 47 -5.78 7.74 -0.75
C ILE A 47 -7.18 8.28 -0.45
N LEU A 48 -8.09 7.40 -0.06
CA LEU A 48 -9.46 7.77 0.32
C LEU A 48 -9.59 8.01 1.82
N ALA A 49 -8.88 7.21 2.62
CA ALA A 49 -8.88 7.29 4.07
C ALA A 49 -7.67 6.54 4.64
N PHE A 50 -7.32 6.81 5.89
CA PHE A 50 -6.26 6.15 6.64
C PHE A 50 -6.60 6.21 8.13
N SER A 51 -5.99 5.35 8.94
CA SER A 51 -6.14 5.35 10.39
C SER A 51 -5.31 6.44 11.08
N ASP A 52 -4.06 6.63 10.64
CA ASP A 52 -3.08 7.56 11.21
C ASP A 52 -1.96 7.86 10.18
N GLU A 53 -1.28 8.99 10.32
CA GLU A 53 -0.15 9.42 9.46
C GLU A 53 0.89 10.22 10.26
N TRP A 54 1.10 9.88 11.53
CA TRP A 54 1.84 10.75 12.45
C TRP A 54 3.28 11.04 12.03
N PHE A 55 4.05 10.04 11.60
CA PHE A 55 5.46 10.21 11.26
C PHE A 55 5.68 10.44 9.77
N ALA A 56 4.91 9.77 8.91
CA ALA A 56 4.97 9.93 7.47
C ALA A 56 3.62 9.66 6.79
N ALA A 57 3.34 10.37 5.69
CA ALA A 57 2.05 10.38 5.02
C ALA A 57 1.82 9.14 4.15
N ALA A 58 0.58 8.62 4.13
CA ALA A 58 0.17 7.48 3.32
C ALA A 58 0.24 7.76 1.81
N SER A 59 0.22 9.05 1.41
CA SER A 59 0.42 9.43 0.00
C SER A 59 1.74 8.92 -0.58
N ASN A 60 2.77 8.75 0.27
CA ASN A 60 4.08 8.25 -0.16
C ASN A 60 4.02 6.81 -0.70
N LEU A 61 3.04 6.00 -0.27
CA LEU A 61 2.85 4.62 -0.74
C LEU A 61 2.52 4.52 -2.24
N THR A 62 2.07 5.61 -2.84
CA THR A 62 1.66 5.66 -4.26
C THR A 62 2.74 6.27 -5.17
N THR A 63 3.88 6.65 -4.59
CA THR A 63 4.99 7.25 -5.31
C THR A 63 5.68 6.18 -6.17
N PRO A 64 5.82 6.38 -7.49
CA PRO A 64 6.38 5.36 -8.39
C PRO A 64 7.90 5.21 -8.29
N THR A 65 8.59 6.13 -7.61
CA THR A 65 10.04 6.06 -7.42
C THR A 65 10.39 5.21 -6.22
N PRO A 66 11.54 4.50 -6.23
CA PRO A 66 12.03 3.79 -5.06
C PRO A 66 12.15 4.71 -3.83
N PRO A 67 11.91 4.19 -2.61
CA PRO A 67 11.99 4.98 -1.39
C PRO A 67 13.40 5.54 -1.16
N ILE A 68 13.49 6.80 -0.73
CA ILE A 68 14.74 7.52 -0.51
C ILE A 68 15.01 7.66 0.99
N ARG A 69 16.25 7.37 1.41
CA ARG A 69 16.72 7.68 2.77
C ARG A 69 17.41 9.04 2.82
N ARG A 70 17.04 9.87 3.81
CA ARG A 70 17.66 11.18 4.04
C ARG A 70 18.13 11.35 5.50
N PRO A 71 19.29 10.79 5.87
CA PRO A 71 19.85 10.94 7.21
C PRO A 71 20.03 12.42 7.58
N GLY A 72 19.67 12.79 8.80
CA GLY A 72 19.80 14.16 9.31
C GLY A 72 18.67 15.11 8.91
N VAL A 73 17.66 14.65 8.17
CA VAL A 73 16.46 15.43 7.86
C VAL A 73 15.35 15.08 8.83
N PHE A 74 14.74 16.09 9.43
CA PHE A 74 13.69 15.95 10.45
C PHE A 74 12.45 16.75 10.08
N THR A 75 11.29 16.20 10.40
CA THR A 75 9.98 16.87 10.41
C THR A 75 9.63 17.30 11.83
N HIS A 76 8.45 17.88 12.04
CA HIS A 76 7.98 18.16 13.39
C HIS A 76 7.75 16.88 14.23
N ALA A 77 7.58 15.73 13.57
CA ALA A 77 7.23 14.47 14.20
C ALA A 77 8.44 13.56 14.44
N GLY A 78 9.62 13.87 13.88
CA GLY A 78 10.82 13.03 14.02
C GLY A 78 11.70 13.04 12.78
N ALA A 79 12.46 11.97 12.57
CA ALA A 79 13.20 11.78 11.33
C ALA A 79 12.23 11.72 10.13
N TRP A 80 12.64 12.27 8.99
CA TRP A 80 11.84 12.19 7.77
C TRP A 80 11.96 10.81 7.13
N TYR A 81 10.84 10.26 6.68
CA TYR A 81 10.75 8.98 5.98
C TYR A 81 9.99 9.10 4.66
N ASP A 82 10.46 8.37 3.66
CA ASP A 82 9.83 8.23 2.34
C ASP A 82 8.95 6.97 2.31
N GLY A 83 7.84 7.04 3.05
CA GLY A 83 6.92 5.93 3.25
C GLY A 83 5.73 6.36 4.09
N TRP A 84 4.97 5.41 4.61
CA TRP A 84 3.88 5.65 5.56
C TRP A 84 4.26 5.09 6.93
N GLU A 85 4.14 5.91 7.96
CA GLU A 85 4.49 5.50 9.32
C GLU A 85 3.54 6.14 10.35
N THR A 86 2.96 5.28 11.19
CA THR A 86 1.97 5.65 12.20
C THR A 86 2.58 5.74 13.59
N ARG A 87 1.88 6.42 14.50
CA ARG A 87 2.27 6.54 15.90
C ARG A 87 2.31 5.19 16.63
N ARG A 88 3.21 5.08 17.60
CA ARG A 88 3.34 3.89 18.47
C ARG A 88 2.16 3.77 19.45
N HIS A 89 1.97 2.55 19.97
CA HIS A 89 0.93 2.21 20.94
C HIS A 89 -0.49 2.46 20.41
N ASN A 90 -0.74 2.00 19.18
CA ASN A 90 -2.06 2.08 18.60
C ASN A 90 -3.08 1.30 19.46
N ALA A 91 -4.22 1.92 19.74
CA ALA A 91 -5.25 1.30 20.58
C ALA A 91 -6.09 0.25 19.82
N PRO A 92 -6.45 0.45 18.53
CA PRO A 92 -6.99 -0.60 17.67
C PRO A 92 -5.94 -1.67 17.34
N ALA A 93 -6.41 -2.81 16.81
CA ALA A 93 -5.54 -3.95 16.50
C ALA A 93 -4.57 -3.71 15.33
N PHE A 94 -4.90 -2.82 14.39
CA PHE A 94 -4.08 -2.52 13.22
C PHE A 94 -4.31 -1.11 12.69
N ASP A 95 -3.31 -0.59 11.99
CA ASP A 95 -3.43 0.59 11.15
C ASP A 95 -3.79 0.20 9.71
N TRP A 96 -4.45 1.11 8.99
CA TRP A 96 -4.97 0.83 7.66
C TRP A 96 -4.95 2.08 6.76
N VAL A 97 -4.92 1.82 5.45
CA VAL A 97 -5.09 2.82 4.39
C VAL A 97 -6.09 2.27 3.38
N VAL A 98 -7.02 3.10 2.93
CA VAL A 98 -7.97 2.79 1.85
C VAL A 98 -7.52 3.52 0.59
N LEU A 99 -7.24 2.76 -0.46
CA LEU A 99 -6.79 3.25 -1.76
C LEU A 99 -7.89 3.09 -2.81
N ARG A 100 -8.06 4.13 -3.63
CA ARG A 100 -8.76 4.05 -4.91
C ARG A 100 -7.75 3.77 -6.01
N LEU A 101 -7.98 2.72 -6.78
CA LEU A 101 -7.18 2.39 -7.96
C LEU A 101 -7.29 3.50 -9.03
N GLY A 102 -6.21 3.74 -9.77
CA GLY A 102 -6.17 4.78 -10.80
C GLY A 102 -6.97 4.44 -12.07
N VAL A 103 -7.28 3.16 -12.26
CA VAL A 103 -8.03 2.67 -13.42
C VAL A 103 -9.52 2.48 -13.11
N ALA A 104 -10.38 2.61 -14.12
CA ALA A 104 -11.83 2.40 -13.99
C ALA A 104 -12.18 0.93 -13.67
N SER A 105 -11.35 -0.01 -14.12
CA SER A 105 -11.49 -1.44 -13.88
C SER A 105 -10.13 -2.12 -13.95
N GLY A 106 -9.88 -3.08 -13.07
CA GLY A 106 -8.65 -3.88 -13.06
C GLY A 106 -8.81 -5.09 -12.15
N ARG A 107 -7.99 -6.11 -12.37
CA ARG A 107 -7.95 -7.30 -11.51
C ARG A 107 -6.59 -7.35 -10.82
N VAL A 108 -6.60 -7.39 -9.49
CA VAL A 108 -5.38 -7.53 -8.69
C VAL A 108 -4.79 -8.92 -8.94
N ARG A 109 -3.52 -8.96 -9.31
CA ARG A 109 -2.75 -10.20 -9.56
C ARG A 109 -1.75 -10.50 -8.44
N GLY A 110 -1.33 -9.48 -7.70
CA GLY A 110 -0.38 -9.54 -6.62
C GLY A 110 -0.28 -8.18 -5.94
N VAL A 111 0.45 -8.14 -4.83
CA VAL A 111 0.77 -6.92 -4.10
C VAL A 111 2.26 -6.95 -3.74
N GLU A 112 2.88 -5.78 -3.79
CA GLU A 112 4.24 -5.56 -3.30
C GLU A 112 4.16 -4.74 -2.02
N ILE A 113 4.90 -5.16 -0.99
CA ILE A 113 5.02 -4.46 0.28
C ILE A 113 6.50 -4.20 0.51
N ASP A 114 6.93 -2.95 0.26
CA ASP A 114 8.30 -2.49 0.50
C ASP A 114 8.40 -1.82 1.87
N THR A 115 9.32 -2.30 2.70
CA THR A 115 9.56 -1.81 4.08
C THR A 115 10.98 -1.23 4.25
N ALA A 116 11.55 -0.67 3.18
CA ALA A 116 12.90 -0.09 3.13
C ALA A 116 13.16 1.11 4.06
#